data_AF-A0A2H0PC08-F1
#
_entry.id   AF-A0A2H0PC08-F1
#
_cell.length_a   1.000
_cell.length_b   1.000
_cell.length_c   1.000
_cell.angle_alpha   90.00
_cell.angle_beta   90.00
_cell.angle_gamma   90.00
#
_symmetry.space_group_name_H-M   'P 1'
#
loop_
_entity.id
_entity.type
_entity.pdbx_description
1 polymer ?
#
loop_
_entity_poly.entity_id
_entity_poly.type
_entity_poly.pdbx_seq_one_letter_code
_entity_poly.pdbx_strand_id
1 'polypeptide(L)'
;MSASSVVVTNEGSIPVTLRLHVSTATPGSPWILSTAPGLETGVLEGLWNAAQPPGGSFATPITGSTTTSGNFGGSFAGDQAGYQVPPGQSRSLWLRFTMPDSTSDISPQTFLLRIDPVYP
;
A
#
# COMPACT_ATOMS: atom_id res chain seq x y z
N MET A 1 -9.15 -16.79 -8.51
CA MET A 1 -8.15 -15.73 -8.80
C MET A 1 -6.95 -15.97 -7.91
N SER A 2 -5.74 -15.89 -8.45
CA SER A 2 -4.52 -15.96 -7.63
C SER A 2 -4.19 -14.55 -7.15
N ALA A 3 -4.21 -14.32 -5.83
CA ALA A 3 -3.76 -13.05 -5.28
C ALA A 3 -2.23 -13.10 -5.15
N SER A 4 -1.57 -11.99 -5.46
CA SER A 4 -0.12 -11.84 -5.34
C SER A 4 0.22 -10.71 -4.38
N SER A 5 1.40 -10.81 -3.77
CA SER A 5 1.99 -9.75 -2.95
C SER A 5 3.16 -9.10 -3.66
N VAL A 6 3.48 -7.87 -3.27
CA VAL A 6 4.75 -7.22 -3.61
C VAL A 6 5.76 -7.61 -2.54
N VAL A 7 6.81 -8.33 -2.93
CA VAL A 7 7.87 -8.75 -2.00
C VAL A 7 9.00 -7.73 -2.02
N VAL A 8 9.31 -7.17 -0.86
CA VAL A 8 10.43 -6.25 -0.64
C VAL A 8 11.49 -6.95 0.19
N THR A 9 12.70 -7.10 -0.35
CA THR A 9 13.85 -7.68 0.35
C THR A 9 14.85 -6.60 0.68
N ASN A 10 15.29 -6.53 1.94
CA ASN A 10 16.40 -5.65 2.32
C ASN A 10 17.73 -6.35 2.00
N GLU A 11 18.31 -6.05 0.84
CA GLU A 11 19.64 -6.55 0.45
C GLU A 11 20.81 -5.69 0.98
N GLY A 12 20.51 -4.65 1.74
CA GLY A 12 21.50 -3.78 2.37
C GLY A 12 22.17 -4.40 3.60
N SER A 13 23.03 -3.63 4.26
CA SER A 13 23.76 -4.04 5.47
C SER A 13 23.19 -3.46 6.77
N ILE A 14 22.17 -2.60 6.70
CA ILE A 14 21.51 -1.99 7.86
C ILE A 14 20.00 -2.19 7.81
N PRO A 15 19.30 -2.18 8.96
CA PRO A 15 17.84 -2.18 8.98
C PRO A 15 17.26 -0.94 8.29
N VAL A 16 16.14 -1.12 7.58
CA VAL A 16 15.42 -0.03 6.89
C VAL A 16 13.96 0.01 7.31
N THR A 17 13.37 1.20 7.33
CA THR A 17 11.92 1.37 7.52
C THR A 17 11.26 1.74 6.20
N LEU A 18 10.21 1.03 5.80
CA LEU A 18 9.51 1.28 4.55
C LEU A 18 8.44 2.35 4.70
N ARG A 19 8.27 3.20 3.69
CA ARG A 19 7.19 4.18 3.57
C ARG A 19 6.36 3.88 2.35
N LEU A 20 5.04 4.04 2.47
CA LEU A 20 4.11 3.86 1.37
C LEU A 20 3.51 5.21 0.99
N HIS A 21 3.36 5.44 -0.31
CA HIS A 21 2.56 6.54 -0.84
C HIS A 21 1.97 6.16 -2.20
N VAL A 22 0.86 6.79 -2.55
CA VAL A 22 0.18 6.54 -3.82
C VAL A 22 -0.21 7.83 -4.50
N SER A 23 -0.12 7.87 -5.82
CA SER A 23 -0.61 8.98 -6.63
C SER A 23 -1.39 8.49 -7.84
N THR A 24 -2.17 9.37 -8.45
CA THR A 24 -2.70 9.16 -9.79
C THR A 24 -1.55 9.28 -10.80
N ALA A 25 -1.60 8.47 -11.86
CA ALA A 25 -0.61 8.48 -12.93
C ALA A 25 -1.23 8.83 -14.29
N THR A 26 -2.55 8.63 -14.47
CA THR A 26 -3.27 9.09 -15.66
C THR A 26 -3.36 10.63 -15.64
N PRO A 27 -2.82 11.34 -16.66
CA PRO A 27 -2.92 12.80 -16.72
C PRO A 27 -4.38 13.25 -16.82
N GLY A 28 -4.79 14.17 -15.95
CA GLY A 28 -6.18 14.66 -15.92
C GLY A 28 -7.20 13.65 -15.41
N SER A 29 -6.75 12.57 -14.74
CA SER A 29 -7.63 11.59 -14.12
C SER A 29 -8.68 12.28 -13.23
N PRO A 30 -9.97 11.98 -13.39
CA PRO A 30 -10.98 12.41 -12.44
C PRO A 30 -10.88 11.60 -11.14
N TRP A 31 -10.23 10.43 -11.18
CA TRP A 31 -10.14 9.55 -10.04
C TRP A 31 -9.13 10.07 -9.02
N ILE A 32 -9.54 10.08 -7.76
CA ILE A 32 -8.65 10.36 -6.62
C ILE A 32 -8.64 9.18 -5.66
N LEU A 33 -7.59 9.09 -4.83
CA LEU A 33 -7.50 8.11 -3.75
C LEU A 33 -7.72 8.80 -2.41
N SER A 34 -8.61 8.24 -1.61
CA SER A 34 -9.00 8.77 -0.31
C SER A 34 -9.14 7.67 0.74
N THR A 35 -9.59 8.03 1.93
CA THR A 35 -9.82 7.10 3.04
C THR A 35 -11.18 6.40 3.00
N ALA A 36 -12.08 6.84 2.12
CA ALA A 36 -13.41 6.25 1.91
C ALA A 36 -13.80 6.35 0.42
N PRO A 37 -14.55 5.38 -0.13
CA PRO A 37 -15.01 5.44 -1.51
C PRO A 37 -16.07 6.53 -1.70
N GLY A 38 -16.22 6.98 -2.94
CA GLY A 38 -17.21 7.99 -3.32
C GLY A 38 -17.24 8.24 -4.83
N LEU A 39 -17.80 9.37 -5.25
CA LEU A 39 -17.78 9.81 -6.65
C LEU A 39 -16.34 10.02 -7.11
N GLU A 40 -15.93 9.29 -8.15
CA GLU A 40 -14.56 9.30 -8.69
C GLU A 40 -13.48 9.05 -7.62
N THR A 41 -13.83 8.42 -6.49
CA THR A 41 -12.94 8.28 -5.34
C THR A 41 -12.77 6.82 -4.98
N GLY A 42 -11.59 6.27 -5.24
CA GLY A 42 -11.21 4.93 -4.84
C GLY A 42 -10.47 4.91 -3.50
N VAL A 43 -10.32 3.71 -2.94
CA VAL A 43 -9.51 3.48 -1.74
C VAL A 43 -8.49 2.39 -2.03
N LEU A 44 -7.21 2.70 -1.85
CA LEU A 44 -6.14 1.70 -1.88
C LEU A 44 -5.69 1.45 -0.45
N GLU A 45 -5.70 0.20 -0.01
CA GLU A 45 -5.22 -0.21 1.32
C GLU A 45 -4.03 -1.13 1.19
N GLY A 46 -3.13 -1.07 2.17
CA GLY A 46 -1.95 -1.91 2.26
C GLY A 46 -1.90 -2.70 3.56
N LEU A 47 -1.32 -3.90 3.50
CA LEU A 47 -1.03 -4.69 4.69
C LEU A 47 0.22 -5.54 4.48
N TRP A 48 1.19 -5.41 5.38
CA TRP A 48 2.37 -6.28 5.45
C TRP A 48 1.97 -7.60 6.10
N ASN A 49 2.00 -8.69 5.34
CA ASN A 49 1.62 -10.01 5.85
C ASN A 49 2.35 -11.12 5.08
N ALA A 50 2.90 -12.12 5.77
CA ALA A 50 3.69 -13.19 5.16
C ALA A 50 2.85 -14.04 4.19
N ALA A 51 1.62 -14.35 4.57
CA ALA A 51 0.62 -15.02 3.75
C ALA A 51 -0.49 -14.05 3.33
N GLN A 52 -1.37 -14.47 2.40
CA GLN A 52 -2.53 -13.67 2.04
C GLN A 52 -3.38 -13.37 3.28
N PRO A 53 -3.60 -12.09 3.64
CA PRO A 53 -4.44 -11.75 4.76
C PRO A 53 -5.91 -11.98 4.42
N PRO A 54 -6.76 -12.30 5.41
CA PRO A 54 -8.20 -12.30 5.23
C PRO A 54 -8.70 -10.95 4.70
N GLY A 55 -9.75 -10.97 3.88
CA GLY A 55 -10.27 -9.74 3.25
C GLY A 55 -10.65 -8.64 4.26
N GLY A 56 -11.07 -9.01 5.48
CA GLY A 56 -11.41 -8.06 6.55
C GLY A 56 -10.22 -7.45 7.29
N SER A 57 -8.98 -7.86 7.01
CA SER A 57 -7.78 -7.37 7.71
C SER A 57 -7.23 -6.05 7.14
N PHE A 58 -7.69 -5.64 5.96
CA PHE A 58 -7.32 -4.35 5.37
C PHE A 58 -8.14 -3.24 6.03
N ALA A 59 -7.44 -2.34 6.72
CA ALA A 59 -8.06 -1.24 7.46
C ALA A 59 -7.31 0.09 7.34
N THR A 60 -6.14 0.12 6.70
CA THR A 60 -5.32 1.34 6.58
C THR A 60 -5.21 1.76 5.11
N PRO A 61 -5.87 2.87 4.72
CA PRO A 61 -5.71 3.47 3.40
C PRO A 61 -4.29 4.01 3.19
N ILE A 62 -3.73 3.75 2.02
CA ILE A 62 -2.54 4.41 1.49
C ILE A 62 -3.03 5.69 0.82
N THR A 63 -2.50 6.83 1.22
CA THR A 63 -2.89 8.15 0.68
C THR A 63 -1.73 8.80 -0.08
N GLY A 64 -1.99 9.96 -0.68
CA GLY A 64 -0.94 10.79 -1.29
C GLY A 64 0.12 11.29 -0.30
N SER A 65 -0.21 11.31 0.99
CA SER A 65 0.75 11.60 2.04
C SER A 65 1.59 10.37 2.35
N THR A 66 2.92 10.55 2.32
CA THR A 66 3.84 9.49 2.69
C THR A 66 3.60 9.04 4.12
N THR A 67 3.24 7.77 4.28
CA THR A 67 2.95 7.18 5.59
C THR A 67 3.96 6.09 5.88
N THR A 68 4.64 6.22 7.02
CA THR A 68 5.60 5.22 7.48
C THR A 68 4.87 3.95 7.84
N SER A 69 5.41 2.81 7.41
CA SER A 69 4.92 1.51 7.89
C SER A 69 5.09 1.45 9.40
N GLY A 70 4.03 1.05 10.09
CA GLY A 70 3.98 1.01 11.54
C GLY A 70 4.96 -0.01 12.11
N ASN A 71 5.34 0.21 13.38
CA ASN A 71 5.95 -0.82 14.23
C ASN A 71 4.95 -1.98 14.46
N PHE A 72 5.29 -3.04 15.20
CA PHE A 72 4.39 -4.17 15.49
C PHE A 72 2.98 -3.70 15.92
N GLY A 73 1.99 -3.80 15.03
CA GLY A 73 0.61 -3.34 15.25
C GLY A 73 0.29 -1.88 14.83
N GLY A 74 1.23 -1.15 14.22
CA GLY A 74 1.00 0.18 13.66
C GLY A 74 0.41 0.15 12.24
N SER A 75 0.32 1.32 11.59
CA SER A 75 -0.25 1.46 10.24
C SER A 75 0.31 0.45 9.24
N PHE A 76 -0.55 -0.26 8.52
CA PHE A 76 -0.21 -1.31 7.55
C PHE A 76 0.45 -2.59 8.12
N ALA A 77 0.58 -2.79 9.43
CA ALA A 77 1.18 -4.00 9.99
C ALA A 77 0.14 -5.12 10.20
N GLY A 78 0.40 -6.31 9.64
CA GLY A 78 -0.31 -7.55 9.90
C GLY A 78 0.54 -8.46 10.80
N ASP A 79 0.86 -9.66 10.33
CA ASP A 79 1.89 -10.53 10.94
C ASP A 79 3.33 -10.07 10.62
N GLN A 80 3.47 -9.12 9.69
CA GLN A 80 4.71 -8.47 9.32
C GLN A 80 4.59 -6.95 9.48
N ALA A 81 5.74 -6.29 9.62
CA ALA A 81 5.84 -4.84 9.65
C ALA A 81 6.97 -4.39 8.71
N GLY A 82 6.76 -3.26 8.03
CA GLY A 82 7.80 -2.59 7.24
C GLY A 82 8.75 -1.73 8.10
N TYR A 83 8.56 -1.70 9.43
CA TYR A 83 9.45 -1.02 10.37
C TYR A 83 10.68 -1.87 10.68
N GLN A 84 11.88 -1.25 10.62
CA GLN A 84 13.17 -1.89 10.90
C GLN A 84 13.33 -3.28 10.26
N VAL A 85 13.06 -3.40 8.96
CA VAL A 85 13.29 -4.63 8.19
C VAL A 85 14.79 -4.96 8.22
N PRO A 86 15.23 -6.06 8.85
CA PRO A 86 16.64 -6.38 8.97
C PRO A 86 17.27 -6.76 7.61
N PRO A 87 18.60 -6.65 7.48
CA PRO A 87 19.34 -7.20 6.33
C PRO A 87 18.98 -8.66 6.04
N GLY A 88 18.79 -8.98 4.76
CA GLY A 88 18.42 -10.31 4.26
C GLY A 88 16.97 -10.72 4.51
N GLN A 89 16.17 -9.89 5.16
CA GLN A 89 14.76 -10.19 5.43
C GLN A 89 13.84 -9.63 4.34
N SER A 90 12.76 -10.36 4.06
CA SER A 90 11.72 -9.95 3.12
C SER A 90 10.43 -9.58 3.84
N ARG A 91 9.65 -8.70 3.21
CA ARG A 91 8.30 -8.31 3.63
C ARG A 91 7.36 -8.39 2.43
N SER A 92 6.18 -8.92 2.65
CA SER A 92 5.16 -9.10 1.62
C SER A 92 4.06 -8.08 1.81
N LEU A 93 3.95 -7.12 0.89
CA LEU A 93 2.86 -6.14 0.87
C LEU A 93 1.68 -6.70 0.09
N TRP A 94 0.54 -6.78 0.75
CA TRP A 94 -0.74 -7.07 0.12
C TRP A 94 -1.50 -5.77 -0.08
N LEU A 95 -2.25 -5.71 -1.18
CA LEU A 95 -3.03 -4.55 -1.56
C LEU A 95 -4.49 -4.93 -1.71
N ARG A 96 -5.39 -4.05 -1.26
CA ARG A 96 -6.81 -4.10 -1.57
C ARG A 96 -7.21 -2.79 -2.20
N PHE A 97 -7.84 -2.87 -3.37
CA PHE A 97 -8.38 -1.69 -4.05
C PHE A 97 -9.91 -1.77 -4.02
N THR A 98 -10.53 -0.74 -3.44
CA THR A 98 -11.97 -0.50 -3.49
C THR A 98 -12.22 0.53 -4.58
N MET A 99 -13.05 0.15 -5.56
CA MET A 99 -13.46 1.03 -6.65
C MET A 99 -14.27 2.23 -6.13
N PRO A 100 -14.32 3.34 -6.89
CA PRO A 100 -15.31 4.39 -6.68
C PRO A 100 -16.74 3.85 -6.63
N ASP A 101 -17.59 4.47 -5.80
CA ASP A 101 -19.01 4.14 -5.74
C ASP A 101 -19.75 4.50 -7.04
N SER A 102 -19.24 5.53 -7.73
CA SER A 102 -19.69 5.93 -9.05
C SER A 102 -18.57 6.61 -9.82
N THR A 103 -18.59 6.43 -11.15
CA THR A 103 -17.68 7.07 -12.10
C THR A 103 -18.46 7.47 -13.35
N SER A 104 -18.12 8.63 -13.89
CA SER A 104 -18.55 9.11 -15.21
C SER A 104 -17.48 8.84 -16.27
N ASP A 105 -16.25 8.56 -15.84
CA ASP A 105 -15.13 8.20 -16.70
C ASP A 105 -15.05 6.67 -16.88
N ILE A 106 -15.05 6.25 -18.14
CA ILE A 106 -14.92 4.84 -18.55
C ILE A 106 -13.51 4.50 -19.06
N SER A 107 -12.63 5.50 -19.13
CA SER A 107 -11.26 5.32 -19.58
C SER A 107 -10.41 4.64 -18.50
N PRO A 108 -9.36 3.88 -18.90
CA PRO A 108 -8.47 3.25 -17.94
C PRO A 108 -7.76 4.26 -17.04
N GLN A 109 -7.88 4.07 -15.73
CA GLN A 109 -7.18 4.87 -14.73
C GLN A 109 -5.97 4.12 -14.20
N THR A 110 -4.84 4.81 -14.09
CA THR A 110 -3.58 4.27 -13.57
C THR A 110 -3.22 4.97 -12.27
N PHE A 111 -2.85 4.17 -11.27
CA PHE A 111 -2.28 4.64 -10.01
C PHE A 111 -0.83 4.19 -9.88
N LEU A 112 -0.01 4.99 -9.22
CA LEU A 112 1.38 4.68 -8.91
C LEU A 112 1.53 4.49 -7.40
N LEU A 113 1.85 3.26 -6.99
CA LEU A 113 2.29 2.95 -5.63
C LEU A 113 3.81 3.06 -5.58
N ARG A 114 4.33 3.77 -4.58
CA ARG A 114 5.76 3.83 -4.31
C ARG A 114 6.08 3.39 -2.89
N ILE A 115 7.14 2.60 -2.79
CA ILE A 115 7.68 2.04 -1.56
C ILE A 115 9.08 2.61 -1.38
N ASP A 116 9.28 3.45 -0.37
CA ASP A 116 10.56 4.11 -0.11
C ASP A 116 11.23 3.54 1.14
N PRO A 117 12.51 3.13 1.07
CA PRO A 117 13.28 2.84 2.27
C PRO A 117 13.70 4.14 2.96
N VAL A 118 13.62 4.13 4.29
CA VAL A 118 14.12 5.17 5.19
C VAL A 118 15.21 4.55 6.03
N TYR A 119 16.37 5.18 5.98
CA TYR A 119 17.54 4.80 6.75
C TYR A 119 17.54 5.55 8.09
N PRO A 120 18.07 4.94 9.17
CA PRO A 120 18.29 5.62 10.44
C PRO A 120 19.30 6.77 10.36
#